data_AF-A0A1F4X3W8-F1
#
_entry.id   AF-A0A1F4X3W8-F1
#
_cell.length_a   1.000
_cell.length_b   1.000
_cell.length_c   1.000
_cell.angle_alpha   90.00
_cell.angle_beta   90.00
_cell.angle_gamma   90.00
#
_symmetry.space_group_name_H-M   'P 1'
#
loop_
_entity.id
_entity.type
_entity.pdbx_description
1 polymer ?
#
loop_
_entity_poly.entity_id
_entity_poly.type
_entity_poly.pdbx_seq_one_letter_code
_entity_poly.pdbx_strand_id
1 'polypeptide(L)'
;MSKLISITSKELAELREKQFKKQDGKCAILGVCIDKAECVLDHKHKLKSEECGGKDRLGCLRGVIHRNANSFEGKLERSWRRYGLHKVISLPELLRRCADYIEQPPIKELIIHPNERKIERKRITIPEYKRICKYYFLAFPKRKALPKYPRFGWNETWKKIYQKVYPFICRNKFSKEEKELIKKAKEAMKK
;
A
#
# COMPACT_ATOMS: atom_id res chain seq x y z
N MET A 1 -27.79 31.60 -26.21
CA MET A 1 -27.13 30.91 -25.08
C MET A 1 -28.18 30.52 -24.08
N SER A 2 -28.20 29.28 -23.59
CA SER A 2 -29.16 28.85 -22.57
C SER A 2 -28.90 29.62 -21.26
N LYS A 3 -29.95 30.17 -20.66
CA LYS A 3 -29.86 30.92 -19.40
C LYS A 3 -29.38 29.99 -18.28
N LEU A 4 -28.34 30.39 -17.54
CA LEU A 4 -27.88 29.66 -16.36
C LEU A 4 -28.87 29.86 -15.21
N ILE A 5 -29.22 28.75 -14.57
CA ILE A 5 -30.09 28.74 -13.39
C ILE A 5 -29.21 28.40 -12.20
N SER A 6 -29.09 29.35 -11.28
CA SER A 6 -28.49 29.11 -9.96
C SER A 6 -29.56 28.55 -9.04
N ILE A 7 -29.20 27.56 -8.22
CA ILE A 7 -30.10 26.94 -7.26
C ILE A 7 -29.54 27.06 -5.84
N THR A 8 -30.44 27.10 -4.88
CA THR A 8 -30.15 27.10 -3.44
C THR A 8 -29.82 25.69 -2.93
N SER A 9 -29.24 25.61 -1.73
CA SER A 9 -28.95 24.32 -1.07
C SER A 9 -30.21 23.47 -0.82
N LYS A 10 -31.36 24.10 -0.60
CA LYS A 10 -32.64 23.40 -0.43
C LYS A 10 -33.10 22.76 -1.74
N GLU A 11 -33.08 23.54 -2.82
CA GLU A 11 -33.42 23.06 -4.17
C GLU A 11 -32.44 21.96 -4.63
N LEU A 12 -31.16 22.05 -4.23
CA LEU A 12 -30.18 21.00 -4.50
C LEU A 12 -30.55 19.67 -3.83
N ALA A 13 -31.03 19.71 -2.58
CA ALA A 13 -31.48 18.52 -1.88
C ALA A 13 -32.70 17.89 -2.58
N GLU A 14 -33.70 18.70 -2.95
CA GLU A 14 -34.88 18.26 -3.69
C GLU A 14 -34.52 17.67 -5.06
N LEU A 15 -33.59 18.31 -5.77
CA LEU A 15 -33.11 17.86 -7.07
C LEU A 15 -32.35 16.53 -6.97
N ARG A 16 -31.56 16.36 -5.91
CA ARG A 16 -30.89 15.08 -5.62
C ARG A 16 -31.91 13.96 -5.46
N GLU A 17 -33.03 14.20 -4.76
CA GLU A 17 -34.07 13.18 -4.62
C GLU A 17 -34.77 12.85 -5.94
N LYS A 18 -35.12 13.88 -6.72
CA LYS A 18 -35.72 13.71 -8.06
C LYS A 18 -34.79 12.90 -8.97
N GLN A 19 -33.51 13.23 -8.96
CA GLN A 19 -32.50 12.57 -9.79
C GLN A 19 -32.20 11.15 -9.32
N PHE A 20 -32.21 10.89 -8.00
CA PHE A 20 -32.08 9.54 -7.45
C PHE A 20 -33.21 8.63 -7.94
N LYS A 21 -34.47 9.10 -7.89
CA LYS A 21 -35.62 8.37 -8.43
C LYS A 21 -35.49 8.16 -9.93
N LYS A 22 -35.07 9.19 -10.68
CA LYS A 22 -34.85 9.12 -12.13
C LYS A 22 -33.78 8.10 -12.53
N GLN A 23 -32.77 7.91 -11.68
CA GLN A 23 -31.71 6.93 -11.87
C GLN A 23 -32.04 5.56 -11.29
N ASP A 24 -33.28 5.31 -10.85
CA ASP A 24 -33.70 4.03 -10.25
C ASP A 24 -32.82 3.64 -9.05
N GLY A 25 -32.36 4.63 -8.28
CA GLY A 25 -31.43 4.44 -7.17
C GLY A 25 -30.02 3.95 -7.57
N LYS A 26 -29.68 3.91 -8.85
CA LYS A 26 -28.37 3.45 -9.36
C LYS A 26 -27.36 4.59 -9.42
N CYS A 27 -26.14 4.30 -8.97
CA CYS A 27 -25.01 5.21 -9.10
C CYS A 27 -24.54 5.26 -10.55
N ALA A 28 -24.45 6.47 -11.13
CA ALA A 28 -24.02 6.65 -12.52
C ALA A 28 -22.56 6.24 -12.80
N ILE A 29 -21.70 6.16 -11.78
CA ILE A 29 -20.29 5.71 -11.91
C ILE A 29 -20.16 4.22 -11.61
N LEU A 30 -20.73 3.74 -10.51
CA LEU A 30 -20.55 2.36 -10.05
C LEU A 30 -21.47 1.37 -10.77
N GLY A 31 -22.59 1.84 -11.36
CA GLY A 31 -23.59 0.98 -11.99
C GLY A 31 -24.45 0.15 -11.04
N VAL A 32 -24.23 0.26 -9.72
CA VAL A 32 -24.96 -0.48 -8.69
C VAL A 32 -25.99 0.41 -7.97
N CYS A 33 -27.01 -0.22 -7.37
CA CYS A 33 -27.96 0.45 -6.48
C CYS A 33 -27.24 0.97 -5.23
N ILE A 34 -27.61 2.17 -4.79
CA ILE A 34 -27.01 2.81 -3.61
C ILE A 34 -28.10 3.35 -2.69
N ASP A 35 -27.79 3.43 -1.40
CA ASP A 35 -28.69 4.03 -0.43
C ASP A 35 -28.80 5.54 -0.62
N LYS A 36 -30.00 6.07 -0.38
CA LYS A 36 -30.28 7.52 -0.45
C LYS A 36 -29.39 8.33 0.51
N ALA A 37 -29.00 7.76 1.65
CA ALA A 37 -28.10 8.41 2.61
C ALA A 37 -26.67 8.58 2.07
N GLU A 38 -26.24 7.73 1.15
CA GLU A 38 -24.88 7.74 0.58
C GLU A 38 -24.79 8.48 -0.75
N CYS A 39 -25.92 9.01 -1.21
CA CYS A 39 -26.03 9.67 -2.50
C CYS A 39 -25.64 11.15 -2.42
N VAL A 40 -24.85 11.60 -3.40
CA VAL A 40 -24.47 12.99 -3.61
C VAL A 40 -24.76 13.40 -5.05
N LEU A 41 -25.08 14.67 -5.26
CA LEU A 41 -25.32 15.20 -6.60
C LEU A 41 -24.01 15.78 -7.14
N ASP A 42 -23.45 15.11 -8.16
CA ASP A 42 -22.18 15.49 -8.78
C ASP A 42 -22.35 16.67 -9.74
N HIS A 43 -21.26 17.39 -9.98
CA HIS A 43 -21.16 18.47 -10.94
C HIS A 43 -19.80 18.44 -11.64
N LYS A 44 -19.75 19.01 -12.85
CA LYS A 44 -18.47 19.15 -13.55
C LYS A 44 -17.62 20.18 -12.80
N HIS A 45 -16.51 19.75 -12.21
CA HIS A 45 -15.59 20.64 -11.51
C HIS A 45 -15.08 21.76 -12.41
N LYS A 46 -14.82 22.92 -11.81
CA LYS A 46 -14.28 24.10 -12.47
C LYS A 46 -13.20 24.72 -11.59
N LEU A 47 -12.21 25.33 -12.22
CA LEU A 47 -11.29 26.24 -11.55
C LEU A 47 -12.00 27.56 -11.24
N LYS A 48 -11.46 28.32 -10.27
CA LYS A 48 -11.98 29.65 -9.94
C LYS A 48 -11.91 30.61 -11.14
N SER A 49 -10.89 30.44 -11.99
CA SER A 49 -10.66 31.22 -13.21
C SER A 49 -11.54 30.81 -14.39
N GLU A 50 -12.27 29.69 -14.29
CA GLU A 50 -13.10 29.17 -15.38
C GLU A 50 -14.56 29.65 -15.26
N GLU A 51 -15.15 29.98 -16.40
CA GLU A 51 -16.55 30.41 -16.50
C GLU A 51 -17.53 29.26 -16.27
N CYS A 52 -18.61 29.52 -15.53
CA CYS A 52 -19.69 28.56 -15.36
C CYS A 52 -20.50 28.41 -16.66
N GLY A 53 -20.88 27.19 -17.02
CA GLY A 53 -21.91 26.95 -18.01
C GLY A 53 -21.56 27.28 -19.47
N GLY A 54 -20.31 27.70 -19.75
CA GLY A 54 -19.79 27.93 -21.10
C GLY A 54 -19.81 26.68 -21.99
N LYS A 55 -19.03 26.67 -23.08
CA LYS A 55 -19.02 25.56 -24.07
C LYS A 55 -18.84 24.19 -23.41
N ASP A 56 -18.02 24.13 -22.37
CA ASP A 56 -17.70 22.89 -21.64
C ASP A 56 -18.66 22.57 -20.48
N ARG A 57 -19.67 23.41 -20.22
CA ARG A 57 -20.67 23.23 -19.13
C ARG A 57 -20.03 23.03 -17.75
N LEU A 58 -18.95 23.74 -17.48
CA LEU A 58 -18.26 23.71 -16.18
C LEU A 58 -19.18 24.23 -15.07
N GLY A 59 -19.14 23.63 -13.89
CA GLY A 59 -20.04 23.94 -12.78
C GLY A 59 -21.46 23.40 -12.93
N CYS A 60 -21.83 22.77 -14.05
CA CYS A 60 -23.16 22.19 -14.23
C CYS A 60 -23.26 20.82 -13.54
N LEU A 61 -24.43 20.54 -12.97
CA LEU A 61 -24.77 19.25 -12.36
C LEU A 61 -24.75 18.13 -13.40
N ARG A 62 -24.35 16.92 -12.98
CA ARG A 62 -24.34 15.70 -13.82
C ARG A 62 -25.43 14.74 -13.41
N GLY A 63 -25.34 14.20 -12.19
CA GLY A 63 -26.22 13.14 -11.73
C GLY A 63 -25.89 12.70 -10.32
N VAL A 64 -26.68 11.77 -9.80
CA VAL A 64 -26.50 11.23 -8.46
C VAL A 64 -25.49 10.10 -8.48
N ILE A 65 -24.51 10.18 -7.58
CA ILE A 65 -23.47 9.17 -7.43
C ILE A 65 -23.23 8.85 -5.97
N HIS A 66 -22.56 7.74 -5.72
CA HIS A 66 -22.12 7.37 -4.39
C HIS A 66 -21.05 8.34 -3.88
N ARG A 67 -21.13 8.75 -2.61
CA ARG A 67 -20.18 9.69 -1.98
C ARG A 67 -18.70 9.29 -2.14
N ASN A 68 -18.38 8.00 -2.08
CA ASN A 68 -17.01 7.53 -2.26
C ASN A 68 -16.59 7.55 -3.73
N ALA A 69 -17.51 7.28 -4.66
CA ALA A 69 -17.23 7.40 -6.09
C ALA A 69 -16.95 8.86 -6.47
N ASN A 70 -17.71 9.81 -5.90
CA ASN A 70 -17.46 11.24 -6.04
C ASN A 70 -16.05 11.63 -5.55
N SER A 71 -15.68 11.19 -4.34
CA SER A 71 -14.35 11.48 -3.79
C SER A 71 -13.22 10.88 -4.64
N PHE A 72 -13.44 9.68 -5.18
CA PHE A 72 -12.48 9.01 -6.05
C PHE A 72 -12.31 9.73 -7.40
N GLU A 73 -13.41 10.13 -8.04
CA GLU A 73 -13.39 10.90 -9.30
C GLU A 73 -12.58 12.19 -9.15
N GLY A 74 -12.81 12.96 -8.08
CA GLY A 74 -12.05 14.17 -7.81
C GLY A 74 -10.55 13.90 -7.56
N LYS A 75 -10.20 12.77 -6.95
CA LYS A 75 -8.79 12.36 -6.79
C LYS A 75 -8.15 12.00 -8.13
N LEU A 76 -8.88 11.35 -9.03
CA LEU A 76 -8.41 11.04 -10.38
C LEU A 76 -8.15 12.32 -11.17
N GLU A 77 -9.10 13.26 -11.19
CA GLU A 77 -8.93 14.53 -11.90
C GLU A 77 -7.73 15.32 -11.36
N ARG A 78 -7.61 15.41 -10.04
CA ARG A 78 -6.49 16.11 -9.41
C ARG A 78 -5.14 15.47 -9.74
N SER A 79 -5.03 14.15 -9.67
CA SER A 79 -3.81 13.42 -10.00
C SER A 79 -3.45 13.57 -11.48
N TRP A 80 -4.42 13.44 -12.38
CA TRP A 80 -4.26 13.65 -13.82
C TRP A 80 -3.73 15.06 -14.15
N ARG A 81 -4.26 16.09 -13.49
CA ARG A 81 -3.72 17.45 -13.61
C ARG A 81 -2.31 17.56 -13.02
N ARG A 82 -2.08 17.05 -11.81
CA ARG A 82 -0.80 17.12 -11.09
C ARG A 82 0.35 16.45 -11.86
N TYR A 83 0.11 15.31 -12.48
CA TYR A 83 1.11 14.60 -13.28
C TYR A 83 1.32 15.19 -14.67
N GLY A 84 0.64 16.30 -15.02
CA GLY A 84 0.78 16.95 -16.32
C GLY A 84 0.12 16.19 -17.48
N LEU A 85 -0.60 15.10 -17.20
CA LEU A 85 -1.21 14.24 -18.22
C LEU A 85 -2.31 14.98 -19.01
N HIS A 86 -2.91 16.01 -18.42
CA HIS A 86 -3.88 16.88 -19.08
C HIS A 86 -3.35 17.59 -20.34
N LYS A 87 -2.02 17.70 -20.49
CA LYS A 87 -1.38 18.25 -21.70
C LYS A 87 -1.29 17.23 -22.84
N VAL A 88 -1.44 15.95 -22.53
CA VAL A 88 -1.20 14.84 -23.45
C VAL A 88 -2.50 14.14 -23.84
N ILE A 89 -3.38 13.90 -22.86
CA ILE A 89 -4.59 13.08 -23.04
C ILE A 89 -5.71 13.56 -22.12
N SER A 90 -6.96 13.48 -22.60
CA SER A 90 -8.13 13.77 -21.78
C SER A 90 -8.32 12.72 -20.69
N LEU A 91 -8.84 13.11 -19.53
CA LEU A 91 -9.07 12.17 -18.42
C LEU A 91 -9.95 10.96 -18.82
N PRO A 92 -11.10 11.12 -19.51
CA PRO A 92 -11.92 9.97 -19.90
C PRO A 92 -11.18 8.99 -20.82
N GLU A 93 -10.40 9.50 -21.77
CA GLU A 93 -9.63 8.66 -22.68
C GLU A 93 -8.51 7.92 -21.95
N LEU A 94 -7.82 8.59 -21.02
CA LEU A 94 -6.83 7.95 -20.18
C LEU A 94 -7.43 6.79 -19.37
N LEU A 95 -8.59 7.00 -18.75
CA LEU A 95 -9.24 5.98 -17.92
C LEU A 95 -9.68 4.75 -18.75
N ARG A 96 -10.16 4.93 -19.97
CA ARG A 96 -10.47 3.81 -20.88
C ARG A 96 -9.21 3.01 -21.22
N ARG A 97 -8.14 3.69 -21.63
CA ARG A 97 -6.86 3.04 -21.93
C ARG A 97 -6.23 2.35 -20.73
N CYS A 98 -6.41 2.89 -19.52
CA CYS A 98 -5.99 2.23 -18.29
C CYS A 98 -6.78 0.95 -18.04
N ALA A 99 -8.10 0.96 -18.27
CA ALA A 99 -8.91 -0.26 -18.18
C ALA A 99 -8.41 -1.32 -19.17
N ASP A 100 -8.23 -0.94 -20.43
CA ASP A 100 -7.70 -1.84 -21.48
C ASP A 100 -6.33 -2.42 -21.10
N TYR A 101 -5.42 -1.60 -20.56
CA TYR A 101 -4.08 -2.03 -20.15
C TYR A 101 -4.09 -2.97 -18.94
N ILE A 102 -4.99 -2.75 -17.97
CA ILE A 102 -5.11 -3.60 -16.78
C ILE A 102 -5.70 -4.97 -17.16
N GLU A 103 -6.59 -5.00 -18.15
CA GLU A 103 -7.19 -6.24 -18.65
C GLU A 103 -6.25 -7.05 -19.55
N GLN A 104 -5.17 -6.45 -20.05
CA GLN A 104 -4.18 -7.16 -20.86
C GLN A 104 -3.46 -8.23 -20.04
N PRO A 105 -3.31 -9.46 -20.59
CA PRO A 105 -2.49 -10.47 -19.95
C PRO A 105 -1.03 -10.01 -19.87
N PRO A 106 -0.25 -10.47 -18.89
CA PRO A 106 1.19 -10.24 -18.85
C PRO A 106 1.85 -10.80 -20.13
N ILE A 107 3.06 -10.33 -20.41
CA ILE A 107 3.89 -10.86 -21.50
C ILE A 107 3.97 -12.39 -21.42
N LYS A 108 4.08 -13.04 -22.59
CA LYS A 108 4.00 -14.50 -22.70
C LYS A 108 5.06 -15.19 -21.84
N GLU A 109 6.24 -14.60 -21.75
CA GLU A 109 7.28 -15.07 -20.86
C GLU A 109 6.94 -14.75 -19.40
N LEU A 110 7.03 -15.74 -18.51
CA LEU A 110 6.81 -15.58 -17.07
C LEU A 110 7.99 -14.85 -16.40
N ILE A 111 8.20 -13.58 -16.77
CA ILE A 111 9.26 -12.73 -16.23
C ILE A 111 8.71 -12.01 -15.00
N ILE A 112 9.29 -12.32 -13.85
CA ILE A 112 8.95 -11.67 -12.58
C ILE A 112 9.76 -10.38 -12.47
N HIS A 113 9.09 -9.28 -12.11
CA HIS A 113 9.77 -8.03 -11.82
C HIS A 113 10.79 -8.22 -10.67
N PRO A 114 12.03 -7.70 -10.76
CA PRO A 114 13.08 -7.97 -9.76
C PRO A 114 12.68 -7.69 -8.30
N ASN A 115 11.84 -6.68 -8.06
CA ASN A 115 11.36 -6.34 -6.72
C ASN A 115 10.27 -7.28 -6.19
N GLU A 116 9.54 -7.96 -7.08
CA GLU A 116 8.51 -8.94 -6.72
C GLU A 116 9.11 -10.33 -6.47
N ARG A 117 10.41 -10.50 -6.73
CA ARG A 117 11.12 -11.72 -6.40
C ARG A 117 11.12 -11.90 -4.89
N LYS A 118 10.25 -12.78 -4.39
CA LYS A 118 10.27 -13.23 -3.00
C LYS A 118 11.61 -13.90 -2.71
N ILE A 119 12.52 -13.20 -2.05
CA ILE A 119 13.72 -13.82 -1.49
C ILE A 119 13.26 -14.56 -0.23
N GLU A 120 13.08 -15.87 -0.33
CA GLU A 120 12.82 -16.74 0.82
C GLU A 120 14.06 -16.78 1.72
N ARG A 121 14.25 -15.74 2.53
CA ARG A 121 15.26 -15.76 3.58
C ARG A 121 14.69 -16.59 4.72
N LYS A 122 15.24 -17.80 4.94
CA LYS A 122 14.97 -18.60 6.12
C LYS A 122 15.18 -17.71 7.35
N ARG A 123 14.16 -17.54 8.19
CA ARG A 123 14.30 -16.75 9.42
C ARG A 123 15.04 -17.58 10.47
N ILE A 124 15.92 -16.93 11.23
CA ILE A 124 16.50 -17.54 12.43
C ILE A 124 15.43 -17.43 13.52
N THR A 125 15.01 -18.55 14.08
CA THR A 125 14.02 -18.50 15.17
C THR A 125 14.64 -17.91 16.44
N ILE A 126 13.85 -17.28 17.31
CA ILE A 126 14.36 -16.73 18.58
C ILE A 126 15.07 -17.82 19.43
N PRO A 127 14.54 -19.05 19.57
CA PRO A 127 15.24 -20.12 20.28
C PRO A 127 16.59 -20.48 19.65
N GLU A 128 16.65 -20.56 18.32
CA GLU A 128 17.87 -20.85 17.59
C GLU A 128 18.91 -19.74 17.75
N TYR A 129 18.50 -18.47 17.67
CA TYR A 129 19.35 -17.32 17.97
C TYR A 129 19.92 -17.38 19.41
N LYS A 130 19.06 -17.63 20.41
CA LYS A 130 19.49 -17.76 21.81
C LYS A 130 20.48 -18.91 21.99
N ARG A 131 20.26 -20.03 21.28
CA ARG A 131 21.17 -21.18 21.28
C ARG A 131 22.53 -20.82 20.70
N ILE A 132 22.59 -20.08 19.60
CA ILE A 132 23.84 -19.59 19.01
C ILE A 132 24.56 -18.64 19.96
N CYS A 133 23.85 -17.65 20.50
CA CYS A 133 24.42 -16.66 21.42
C CYS A 133 24.98 -17.30 22.70
N LYS A 134 24.32 -18.34 23.24
CA LYS A 134 24.77 -19.07 24.43
C LYS A 134 26.21 -19.61 24.30
N TYR A 135 26.60 -20.08 23.12
CA TYR A 135 27.90 -20.69 22.86
C TYR A 135 28.84 -19.78 22.05
N TYR A 136 28.43 -18.54 21.77
CA TYR A 136 29.16 -17.62 20.90
C TYR A 136 30.57 -17.30 21.41
N PHE A 137 30.73 -17.00 22.70
CA PHE A 137 32.05 -16.68 23.27
C PHE A 137 33.00 -17.88 23.34
N LEU A 138 32.51 -19.12 23.21
CA LEU A 138 33.37 -20.30 23.08
C LEU A 138 34.03 -20.35 21.70
N ALA A 139 33.24 -20.09 20.65
CA ALA A 139 33.74 -20.01 19.28
C ALA A 139 34.55 -18.71 19.02
N PHE A 140 34.29 -17.66 19.79
CA PHE A 140 34.90 -16.34 19.63
C PHE A 140 35.31 -15.70 20.98
N PRO A 141 36.34 -16.23 21.65
CA PRO A 141 36.73 -15.78 23.00
C PRO A 141 37.24 -14.34 23.04
N LYS A 142 37.82 -13.85 21.95
CA LYS A 142 38.33 -12.46 21.84
C LYS A 142 37.24 -11.41 21.61
N ARG A 143 35.99 -11.80 21.31
CA ARG A 143 34.91 -10.85 21.02
C ARG A 143 34.24 -10.39 22.31
N LYS A 144 33.91 -9.09 22.38
CA LYS A 144 33.36 -8.46 23.59
C LYS A 144 31.83 -8.45 23.64
N ALA A 145 31.15 -8.48 22.49
CA ALA A 145 29.70 -8.35 22.39
C ALA A 145 29.06 -9.48 21.57
N LEU A 146 27.82 -9.82 21.92
CA LEU A 146 26.99 -10.74 21.16
C LEU A 146 26.54 -10.11 19.83
N PRO A 147 26.37 -10.92 18.77
CA PRO A 147 25.84 -10.44 17.51
C PRO A 147 24.37 -10.02 17.67
N LYS A 148 23.98 -8.89 17.05
CA LYS A 148 22.58 -8.44 17.05
C LYS A 148 21.70 -9.40 16.24
N TYR A 149 20.48 -9.66 16.73
CA TYR A 149 19.49 -10.51 16.06
C TYR A 149 19.29 -10.11 14.59
N PRO A 150 19.36 -11.06 13.63
CA PRO A 150 19.24 -10.74 12.22
C PRO A 150 17.78 -10.54 11.83
N ARG A 151 17.36 -9.28 11.73
CA ARG A 151 16.00 -8.88 11.32
C ARG A 151 15.56 -9.52 9.99
N PHE A 152 16.50 -9.78 9.09
CA PHE A 152 16.25 -10.32 7.75
C PHE A 152 16.52 -11.83 7.61
N GLY A 153 16.75 -12.55 8.71
CA GLY A 153 16.99 -14.00 8.70
C GLY A 153 18.44 -14.40 8.43
N TRP A 154 18.63 -15.65 7.99
CA TRP A 154 19.94 -16.23 7.71
C TRP A 154 20.65 -15.46 6.59
N ASN A 155 21.81 -14.88 6.91
CA ASN A 155 22.73 -14.29 5.96
C ASN A 155 24.09 -14.98 6.03
N GLU A 156 25.00 -14.63 5.12
CA GLU A 156 26.32 -15.27 5.02
C GLU A 156 27.13 -15.18 6.33
N THR A 157 27.03 -14.03 7.03
CA THR A 157 27.65 -13.83 8.33
C THR A 157 27.12 -14.79 9.39
N TRP A 158 25.80 -14.95 9.48
CA TRP A 158 25.15 -15.83 10.45
C TRP A 158 25.40 -17.31 10.15
N LYS A 159 25.47 -17.71 8.87
CA LYS A 159 25.89 -19.06 8.48
C LYS A 159 27.29 -19.39 8.99
N LYS A 160 28.25 -18.47 8.81
CA LYS A 160 29.63 -18.61 9.31
C LYS A 160 29.71 -18.67 10.84
N ILE A 161 28.92 -17.84 11.53
CA ILE A 161 28.83 -17.88 13.00
C ILE A 161 28.29 -19.24 13.45
N TYR A 162 27.19 -19.70 12.86
CA TYR A 162 26.58 -20.97 13.21
C TYR A 162 27.54 -22.15 13.01
N GLN A 163 28.23 -22.22 11.88
CA GLN A 163 29.22 -23.28 11.61
C GLN A 163 30.30 -23.37 12.69
N LYS A 164 30.80 -22.23 13.19
CA LYS A 164 31.81 -22.21 14.26
C LYS A 164 31.25 -22.53 15.64
N VAL A 165 29.99 -22.21 15.88
CA VAL A 165 29.31 -22.44 17.16
C VAL A 165 28.74 -23.86 17.26
N TYR A 166 28.40 -24.48 16.12
CA TYR A 166 27.74 -25.79 16.05
C TYR A 166 28.45 -26.92 16.81
N PRO A 167 29.79 -27.07 16.77
CA PRO A 167 30.49 -28.10 17.55
C PRO A 167 30.25 -27.97 19.06
N PHE A 168 30.18 -26.74 19.58
CA PHE A 168 29.89 -26.48 20.99
C PHE A 168 28.43 -26.72 21.34
N ILE A 169 27.52 -26.51 20.39
CA ILE A 169 26.10 -26.80 20.56
C ILE A 169 25.85 -28.30 20.76
N CYS A 170 26.60 -29.16 20.06
CA CYS A 170 26.46 -30.62 20.13
C CYS A 170 27.22 -31.25 21.31
N ARG A 171 28.02 -30.47 22.05
CA ARG A 171 28.85 -30.95 23.14
C ARG A 171 28.08 -30.99 24.47
N ASN A 172 28.22 -32.09 25.20
CA ASN A 172 27.51 -32.31 26.48
C ASN A 172 28.37 -31.99 27.73
N LYS A 173 29.69 -31.87 27.58
CA LYS A 173 30.62 -31.59 28.70
C LYS A 173 31.47 -30.37 28.41
N PHE A 174 31.55 -29.45 29.37
CA PHE A 174 32.32 -28.20 29.29
C PHE A 174 33.26 -28.06 30.48
N SER A 175 34.45 -27.50 30.24
CA SER A 175 35.42 -27.15 31.28
C SER A 175 34.89 -26.03 32.20
N LYS A 176 35.57 -25.77 33.31
CA LYS A 176 35.20 -24.69 34.25
C LYS A 176 35.23 -23.32 33.57
N GLU A 177 36.25 -23.05 32.77
CA GLU A 177 36.43 -21.82 31.99
C GLU A 177 35.34 -21.65 30.92
N GLU A 178 35.00 -22.73 30.20
CA GLU A 178 33.94 -22.70 29.19
C GLU A 178 32.57 -22.42 29.82
N LYS A 179 32.30 -22.97 31.01
CA LYS A 179 31.06 -22.68 31.76
C LYS A 179 30.96 -21.20 32.15
N GLU A 180 32.08 -20.56 32.49
CA GLU A 180 32.13 -19.14 32.81
C GLU A 180 31.82 -18.27 31.59
N LEU A 181 32.36 -18.62 30.42
CA LEU A 181 32.04 -17.96 29.15
C LEU A 181 30.55 -18.11 28.77
N ILE A 182 29.96 -19.28 29.00
CA ILE A 182 28.52 -19.51 28.79
C ILE A 182 27.69 -18.64 29.76
N LYS A 183 28.11 -18.52 31.03
CA LYS A 183 27.43 -17.67 32.02
C LYS A 183 27.46 -16.20 31.59
N LYS A 184 28.62 -15.71 31.17
CA LYS A 184 28.80 -14.35 30.61
C LYS A 184 27.90 -14.11 29.40
N ALA A 185 27.79 -15.08 28.49
CA ALA A 185 26.88 -15.00 27.34
C ALA A 185 25.41 -14.87 27.77
N LYS A 186 24.98 -15.64 28.77
CA LYS A 186 23.60 -15.56 29.30
C LYS A 186 23.29 -14.22 29.96
N GLU A 187 24.23 -13.66 30.70
CA GLU A 187 24.08 -12.34 31.33
C GLU A 187 24.02 -11.22 30.29
N ALA A 188 24.84 -11.30 29.24
CA ALA A 188 24.82 -10.34 28.14
C ALA A 188 23.53 -10.38 27.30
N MET A 189 22.75 -11.47 27.36
CA MET A 189 21.44 -11.58 26.70
C MET A 189 20.27 -11.01 27.53
N LYS A 190 20.47 -10.77 28.84
CA LYS A 190 19.44 -10.22 29.73
C LYS A 190 19.43 -8.69 29.74
N LYS A 191 20.53 -8.07 29.30
CA LYS A 191 20.66 -6.62 29.08
C LYS A 191 20.12 -6.26 27.71
#